data_AF-A0A2S9YE35-F1
#
_entry.id   AF-A0A2S9YE35-F1
#
_cell.length_a   1.000
_cell.length_b   1.000
_cell.length_c   1.000
_cell.angle_alpha   90.00
_cell.angle_beta   90.00
_cell.angle_gamma   90.00
#
_symmetry.space_group_name_H-M   'P 1'
#
loop_
_entity.id
_entity.type
_entity.pdbx_description
1 polymer ?
#
loop_
_entity_poly.entity_id
_entity_poly.type
_entity_poly.pdbx_seq_one_letter_code
_entity_poly.pdbx_strand_id
1 'polypeptide(L)'
;MTYNFTDDPSPTLNTVLEPTTGAVVLADGAIQGNLITDQFSGGDVSVSIVPPSGWSLDDVQWTTGGTGTFAVPPVGEEHNHGFTYTVSHNGSSQSSAGSFKIKKVRKPPTA
;
A
#
# COMPACT_ATOMS: atom_id res chain seq x y z
N MET A 1 8.38 -5.41 -5.70
CA MET A 1 8.52 -4.55 -4.51
C MET A 1 7.49 -5.02 -3.49
N THR A 2 7.84 -5.10 -2.21
CA THR A 2 6.89 -5.41 -1.13
C THR A 2 6.94 -4.25 -0.13
N TYR A 3 5.84 -3.50 0.00
CA TYR A 3 5.75 -2.33 0.88
C TYR A 3 5.41 -2.72 2.31
N ASN A 4 5.95 -2.01 3.30
CA ASN A 4 5.68 -2.19 4.72
C ASN A 4 4.99 -0.94 5.27
N PHE A 5 4.00 -1.12 6.14
CA PHE A 5 3.31 -0.02 6.80
C PHE A 5 3.76 0.16 8.26
N THR A 6 3.67 1.41 8.75
CA THR A 6 3.87 1.82 10.15
C THR A 6 2.53 1.81 10.88
N ASP A 7 2.50 2.32 12.12
CA ASP A 7 1.29 2.58 12.92
C ASP A 7 0.36 3.67 12.33
N ASP A 8 0.20 3.71 11.00
CA ASP A 8 -0.78 4.52 10.29
C ASP A 8 -1.96 3.63 9.89
N PRO A 9 -3.19 3.94 10.34
CA PRO A 9 -4.37 3.16 9.97
C PRO A 9 -4.79 3.36 8.50
N SER A 10 -4.24 4.37 7.80
CA SER A 10 -4.65 4.81 6.48
C SER A 10 -3.48 5.04 5.51
N PRO A 11 -2.60 4.05 5.30
CA PRO A 11 -1.40 4.24 4.50
C PRO A 11 -1.73 4.48 3.02
N THR A 12 -0.95 5.36 2.40
CA THR A 12 -1.04 5.64 0.96
C THR A 12 0.14 5.03 0.19
N LEU A 13 -0.16 4.39 -0.94
CA LEU A 13 0.83 3.89 -1.90
C LEU A 13 0.87 4.84 -3.11
N ASN A 14 2.01 5.49 -3.32
CA ASN A 14 2.18 6.45 -4.41
C ASN A 14 2.58 5.74 -5.70
N THR A 15 2.14 6.30 -6.81
CA THR A 15 2.56 5.87 -8.15
C THR A 15 3.21 7.04 -8.87
N VAL A 16 4.17 6.73 -9.74
CA VAL A 16 4.92 7.71 -10.52
C VAL A 16 4.97 7.29 -11.97
N LEU A 17 5.17 8.26 -12.85
CA LEU A 17 5.52 8.00 -14.23
C LEU A 17 7.03 7.72 -14.29
N GLU A 18 7.41 6.53 -14.74
CA GLU A 18 8.81 6.22 -14.99
C GLU A 18 9.28 7.05 -16.21
N PRO A 19 10.28 7.93 -16.04
CA PRO A 19 10.60 8.96 -17.04
C PRO A 19 11.15 8.40 -18.36
N THR A 20 11.69 7.18 -18.36
CA THR A 20 12.33 6.57 -19.53
C THR A 20 11.31 5.86 -20.43
N THR A 21 10.34 5.17 -19.84
CA THR A 21 9.35 4.32 -20.53
C THR A 21 7.98 4.96 -20.60
N GLY A 22 7.70 5.97 -19.76
CA GLY A 22 6.36 6.54 -19.60
C GLY A 22 5.37 5.56 -18.95
N ALA A 23 5.87 4.49 -18.35
CA ALA A 23 5.04 3.53 -17.63
C ALA A 23 4.67 4.06 -16.25
N VAL A 24 3.43 3.83 -15.83
CA VAL A 24 3.02 4.05 -14.45
C VAL A 24 3.52 2.89 -13.60
N VAL A 25 4.38 3.23 -12.65
CA VAL A 25 4.96 2.28 -11.71
C VAL A 25 4.60 2.71 -10.29
N LEU A 26 4.49 1.73 -9.40
CA LEU A 26 4.47 2.07 -7.97
C LEU A 26 5.85 2.63 -7.62
N ALA A 27 5.84 3.81 -7.01
CA ALA A 27 7.01 4.29 -6.31
C ALA A 27 6.98 3.74 -4.89
N ASP A 28 8.16 3.61 -4.27
CA ASP A 28 8.21 3.59 -2.82
C ASP A 28 7.46 4.85 -2.33
N GLY A 29 6.40 4.64 -1.54
CA GLY A 29 5.69 5.72 -0.88
C GLY A 29 6.61 6.43 0.12
N ALA A 30 6.04 7.24 1.02
CA ALA A 30 6.79 7.64 2.21
C ALA A 30 7.43 6.40 2.87
N ILE A 31 8.60 6.51 3.51
CA ILE A 31 9.15 5.41 4.31
C ILE A 31 8.15 5.12 5.42
N GLN A 32 7.30 4.12 5.25
CA GLN A 32 6.29 3.74 6.23
C GLN A 32 6.84 2.65 7.16
N GLY A 33 8.12 2.78 7.54
CA GLY A 33 8.82 1.86 8.43
C GLY A 33 8.78 0.40 7.98
N ASN A 34 9.02 -0.52 8.91
CA ASN A 34 9.04 -1.96 8.62
C ASN A 34 7.91 -2.73 9.32
N LEU A 35 7.13 -2.07 10.19
CA LEU A 35 6.45 -2.74 11.31
C LEU A 35 5.27 -1.90 11.84
N ILE A 36 4.09 -2.52 11.91
CA ILE A 36 3.02 -2.09 12.83
C ILE A 36 3.40 -2.59 14.22
N THR A 37 3.48 -1.69 15.19
CA THR A 37 3.77 -2.01 16.58
C THR A 37 2.53 -2.50 17.31
N ASP A 38 2.75 -3.08 18.48
CA ASP A 38 1.68 -3.43 19.41
C ASP A 38 0.95 -2.22 20.01
N GLN A 39 1.46 -0.99 19.81
CA GLN A 39 0.76 0.25 20.18
C GLN A 39 -0.29 0.66 19.14
N PHE A 40 -0.28 0.08 17.94
CA PHE A 40 -1.40 0.22 17.03
C PHE A 40 -2.64 -0.44 17.62
N SER A 41 -3.57 0.40 18.07
CA SER A 41 -4.84 0.00 18.69
C SER A 41 -5.93 -0.28 17.67
N GLY A 42 -5.68 -0.03 16.38
CA GLY A 42 -6.62 -0.35 15.30
C GLY A 42 -6.69 -1.87 15.03
N GLY A 43 -7.88 -2.34 14.68
CA GLY A 43 -8.09 -3.71 14.21
C GLY A 43 -7.83 -3.88 12.71
N ASP A 44 -7.89 -2.77 11.96
CA ASP A 44 -7.82 -2.76 10.50
C ASP A 44 -6.93 -1.63 9.99
N VAL A 45 -6.44 -1.79 8.76
CA VAL A 45 -5.69 -0.81 7.98
C VAL A 45 -6.40 -0.62 6.64
N SER A 46 -6.66 0.63 6.28
CA SER A 46 -7.29 1.00 5.00
C SER A 46 -6.26 1.60 4.06
N VAL A 47 -5.86 0.83 3.06
CA VAL A 47 -4.84 1.20 2.08
C VAL A 47 -5.48 1.91 0.89
N SER A 48 -4.87 2.99 0.43
CA SER A 48 -5.28 3.68 -0.81
C SER A 48 -4.10 3.90 -1.75
N ILE A 49 -4.40 4.02 -3.04
CA ILE A 49 -3.40 4.29 -4.08
C ILE A 49 -3.55 5.72 -4.55
N VAL A 50 -2.43 6.42 -4.71
CA VAL A 50 -2.39 7.78 -5.25
C VAL A 50 -1.85 7.72 -6.67
N PRO A 51 -2.62 8.14 -7.69
CA PRO A 51 -2.17 8.16 -9.09
C PRO A 51 -1.04 9.19 -9.30
N PRO A 52 -0.26 9.13 -10.39
CA PRO A 52 0.73 10.15 -10.69
C PRO A 52 0.07 11.52 -10.88
N SER A 53 0.83 12.61 -10.71
CA SER A 53 0.29 13.96 -10.89
C SER A 53 -0.33 14.15 -12.29
N GLY A 54 -1.56 14.66 -12.34
CA GLY A 54 -2.33 14.84 -13.57
C GLY A 54 -3.08 13.59 -14.07
N TRP A 55 -2.91 12.44 -13.42
CA TRP A 55 -3.64 11.21 -13.73
C TRP A 55 -4.77 10.98 -12.73
N SER A 56 -5.76 10.19 -13.15
CA SER A 56 -6.87 9.72 -12.33
C SER A 56 -6.68 8.24 -11.98
N LEU A 57 -7.11 7.83 -10.79
CA LEU A 57 -7.23 6.43 -10.43
C LEU A 57 -8.62 5.93 -10.82
N ASP A 58 -8.68 4.97 -11.73
CA ASP A 58 -9.95 4.47 -12.28
C ASP A 58 -10.46 3.26 -11.48
N ASP A 59 -9.56 2.32 -11.16
CA ASP A 59 -9.91 1.07 -10.48
C ASP A 59 -8.74 0.52 -9.65
N VAL A 60 -9.07 -0.18 -8.56
CA VAL A 60 -8.14 -0.97 -7.76
C VAL A 60 -8.77 -2.31 -7.41
N GLN A 61 -8.11 -3.39 -7.80
CA GLN A 61 -8.54 -4.75 -7.53
C GLN A 61 -7.57 -5.38 -6.54
N TRP A 62 -8.05 -5.63 -5.33
CA TRP A 62 -7.28 -6.30 -4.29
C TRP A 62 -7.43 -7.81 -4.40
N THR A 63 -6.33 -8.56 -4.25
CA THR A 63 -6.38 -10.03 -4.25
C THR A 63 -7.14 -10.60 -3.06
N THR A 64 -7.22 -9.82 -1.97
CA THR A 64 -7.90 -10.13 -0.70
C THR A 64 -8.49 -8.84 -0.14
N GLY A 65 -9.61 -8.88 0.60
CA GLY A 65 -10.13 -7.69 1.30
C GLY A 65 -10.67 -6.59 0.39
N GLY A 66 -11.57 -6.95 -0.54
CA GLY A 66 -12.00 -6.21 -1.74
C GLY A 66 -12.37 -4.72 -1.67
N THR A 67 -12.27 -4.05 -0.53
CA THR A 67 -12.41 -2.59 -0.37
C THR A 67 -11.10 -1.89 0.01
N GLY A 68 -9.96 -2.60 0.03
CA GLY A 68 -8.68 -2.04 0.47
C GLY A 68 -8.55 -1.94 1.98
N THR A 69 -9.46 -2.57 2.74
CA THR A 69 -9.39 -2.65 4.20
C THR A 69 -8.96 -4.05 4.62
N PHE A 70 -7.97 -4.12 5.49
CA PHE A 70 -7.29 -5.36 5.87
C PHE A 70 -7.15 -5.44 7.38
N ALA A 71 -7.52 -6.57 7.95
CA ALA A 71 -7.32 -6.82 9.37
C ALA A 71 -5.82 -6.83 9.71
N VAL A 72 -5.46 -6.20 10.82
CA VAL A 72 -4.11 -6.30 11.35
C VAL A 72 -3.91 -7.71 11.91
N PRO A 73 -2.87 -8.44 11.46
CA PRO A 73 -2.65 -9.79 11.92
C PRO A 73 -2.20 -9.82 13.38
N PRO A 74 -2.30 -10.99 14.04
CA PRO A 74 -1.71 -11.21 15.36
C PRO A 74 -0.23 -10.85 15.42
N VAL A 75 0.24 -10.55 16.64
CA VAL A 75 1.66 -10.26 16.88
C VAL A 75 2.54 -11.44 16.44
N GLY A 76 3.52 -11.17 15.58
CA GLY A 76 4.44 -12.17 15.03
C GLY A 76 4.02 -12.72 13.66
N GLU A 77 2.80 -12.45 13.23
CA GLU A 77 2.31 -12.84 11.89
C GLU A 77 2.56 -11.74 10.85
N GLU A 78 2.71 -12.19 9.60
CA GLU A 78 2.89 -11.35 8.42
C GLU A 78 1.88 -11.79 7.36
N HIS A 79 1.03 -10.86 6.92
CA HIS A 79 0.07 -11.10 5.85
C HIS A 79 0.48 -10.29 4.62
N ASN A 80 0.52 -10.94 3.46
CA ASN A 80 0.87 -10.32 2.19
C ASN A 80 -0.39 -10.09 1.37
N HIS A 81 -0.51 -8.92 0.77
CA HIS A 81 -1.66 -8.50 0.01
C HIS A 81 -1.20 -7.97 -1.35
N GLY A 82 -1.71 -8.58 -2.42
CA GLY A 82 -1.49 -8.14 -3.78
C GLY A 82 -2.63 -7.25 -4.27
N PHE A 83 -2.35 -6.47 -5.29
CA PHE A 83 -3.36 -5.69 -5.99
C PHE A 83 -2.93 -5.35 -7.41
N THR A 84 -3.92 -5.07 -8.25
CA THR A 84 -3.75 -4.40 -9.54
C THR A 84 -4.51 -3.08 -9.52
N TYR A 85 -4.01 -2.09 -10.24
CA TYR A 85 -4.66 -0.78 -10.33
C TYR A 85 -4.59 -0.26 -11.76
N THR A 86 -5.58 0.57 -12.12
CA THR A 86 -5.65 1.23 -13.42
C THR A 86 -5.73 2.73 -13.22
N VAL A 87 -4.91 3.47 -13.96
CA VAL A 87 -4.93 4.93 -13.98
C VAL A 87 -5.12 5.43 -15.40
N SER A 88 -5.72 6.61 -15.53
CA SER A 88 -5.93 7.27 -16.82
C SER A 88 -5.45 8.70 -16.86
N HIS A 89 -5.01 9.15 -18.04
CA HIS A 89 -4.69 10.54 -18.33
C HIS A 89 -4.98 10.83 -19.81
N ASN A 90 -5.75 11.89 -20.07
CA ASN A 90 -6.14 12.34 -21.41
C ASN A 90 -6.68 11.22 -22.32
N GLY A 91 -7.51 10.33 -21.77
CA GLY A 91 -8.15 9.24 -22.52
C GLY A 91 -7.26 8.02 -22.77
N SER A 92 -6.02 8.01 -22.27
CA SER A 92 -5.16 6.82 -22.25
C SER A 92 -5.17 6.20 -20.86
N SER A 93 -5.25 4.87 -20.78
CA SER A 93 -5.20 4.12 -19.52
C SER A 93 -3.97 3.23 -19.45
N GLN A 94 -3.43 3.07 -18.25
CA GLN A 94 -2.37 2.12 -17.94
C GLN A 94 -2.74 1.33 -16.70
N SER A 95 -2.44 0.03 -16.71
CA SER A 95 -2.62 -0.85 -15.56
C SER A 95 -1.26 -1.33 -15.06
N SER A 96 -1.15 -1.45 -13.75
CA SER A 96 0.05 -1.94 -13.08
C SER A 96 -0.33 -2.69 -11.81
N ALA A 97 0.65 -3.30 -11.16
CA ALA A 97 0.42 -4.21 -10.03
C ALA A 97 1.42 -3.96 -8.91
N GLY A 98 1.01 -4.30 -7.69
CA GLY A 98 1.84 -4.18 -6.50
C GLY A 98 1.50 -5.21 -5.44
N SER A 99 2.34 -5.26 -4.42
CA SER A 99 2.02 -5.95 -3.19
C SER A 99 2.59 -5.22 -1.99
N PHE A 100 1.88 -5.32 -0.88
CA PHE A 100 2.30 -4.81 0.41
C PHE A 100 2.13 -5.91 1.45
N LYS A 101 2.71 -5.70 2.62
CA LYS A 101 2.52 -6.60 3.76
C LYS A 101 2.19 -5.86 5.03
N ILE A 102 1.39 -6.51 5.85
CA ILE A 102 1.06 -6.06 7.20
C ILE A 102 1.73 -7.04 8.16
N LYS A 103 2.57 -6.51 9.04
CA LYS A 103 3.26 -7.29 10.07
C LYS A 103 3.15 -6.58 11.42
N LYS A 104 2.58 -7.27 12.40
CA LYS A 104 2.51 -6.78 13.77
C LYS A 104 3.68 -7.33 14.59
N VAL A 105 4.43 -6.48 15.25
CA VAL A 105 5.53 -6.90 16.16
C VAL A 105 5.37 -6.28 17.53
N ARG A 106 5.94 -6.94 18.54
CA ARG A 106 6.13 -6.31 19.84
C ARG A 106 7.17 -5.21 19.71
N LYS A 107 6.88 -4.03 20.25
CA LYS A 107 7.92 -3.03 20.43
C LYS A 107 9.00 -3.61 21.37
N PRO A 108 10.29 -3.40 21.11
CA PRO A 108 11.33 -3.70 22.09
C PRO A 108 11.03 -2.97 23.40
N PRO A 109 11.33 -3.55 24.58
CA PRO A 109 11.25 -2.81 25.84
C PRO A 109 12.04 -1.51 25.70
N THR A 110 11.42 -0.38 25.99
CA THR A 110 12.16 0.88 26.09
C THR A 110 12.95 0.79 27.39
N ALA A 111 14.28 0.75 27.27
CA ALA A 111 15.19 0.75 28.42
C ALA A 111 15.10 2.07 29.20
#